data_AF-A0A858X1N1-F1
#
_entry.id   AF-A0A858X1N1-F1
#
_cell.length_a   1.000
_cell.length_b   1.000
_cell.length_c   1.000
_cell.angle_alpha   90.00
_cell.angle_beta   90.00
_cell.angle_gamma   90.00
#
_symmetry.space_group_name_H-M   'P 1'
#
loop_
_entity.id
_entity.type
_entity.pdbx_description
1 polymer ?
#
loop_
_entity_poly.entity_id
_entity_poly.type
_entity_poly.pdbx_seq_one_letter_code
_entity_poly.pdbx_strand_id
1 'polypeptide(L)'
;MTGSRRGERLALVYGAIRDPAAAARHALADLYRSGLTLGPSAASIEPAQPALRLNSQGWLSLQPQRAGELATHADRIRMCKAGLAGSVPLFAGPLQIFLDSYFDFLERSIESRREALEAKLTTAGLPARGGILDYRDWTYSAFLPLPNAYVLLESEKTDGSQSFARVDCAFWTGKTLLAVLFETRSMPLPSEQRAIEQLAAMAPLVEILHVPAAALDDPNVLDARLGQQLSAFTDQAALPYGVFRLQEARI
;
A
#
# COMPACT_ATOMS: atom_id res chain seq x y z
N MET A 1 -3.86 -33.00 21.59
CA MET A 1 -3.71 -31.53 21.73
C MET A 1 -3.54 -30.95 20.35
N THR A 2 -4.64 -30.57 19.72
CA THR A 2 -4.69 -30.01 18.37
C THR A 2 -4.44 -28.51 18.46
N GLY A 3 -3.18 -28.11 18.28
CA GLY A 3 -2.81 -26.71 18.10
C GLY A 3 -3.35 -26.21 16.78
N SER A 4 -4.46 -25.47 16.84
CA SER A 4 -4.99 -24.73 15.70
C SER A 4 -3.93 -23.76 15.22
N ARG A 5 -3.34 -24.00 14.04
CA ARG A 5 -2.61 -22.95 13.31
C ARG A 5 -3.59 -21.82 13.09
N ARG A 6 -3.50 -20.74 13.88
CA ARG A 6 -4.12 -19.45 13.51
C ARG A 6 -3.59 -19.15 12.11
N GLY A 7 -4.48 -19.11 11.12
CA GLY A 7 -4.10 -18.83 9.73
C GLY A 7 -3.20 -17.60 9.68
N GLU A 8 -2.10 -17.72 8.93
CA GLU A 8 -0.96 -16.80 8.83
C GLU A 8 -1.41 -15.36 8.53
N ARG A 9 -1.80 -14.63 9.58
CA ARG A 9 -2.27 -13.26 9.48
C ARG A 9 -1.07 -12.34 9.60
N LEU A 10 -0.79 -11.58 8.55
CA LEU A 10 0.22 -10.54 8.61
C LEU A 10 -0.35 -9.33 9.34
N ALA A 11 0.35 -8.82 10.34
CA ALA A 11 0.03 -7.56 10.98
C ALA A 11 1.20 -6.60 10.77
N LEU A 12 0.90 -5.36 10.43
CA LEU A 12 1.92 -4.33 10.26
C LEU A 12 1.40 -2.97 10.72
N VAL A 13 2.32 -2.15 11.21
CA VAL A 13 2.11 -0.71 11.43
C VAL A 13 2.96 0.07 10.45
N TYR A 14 2.50 1.24 10.02
CA TYR A 14 3.16 2.00 8.97
C TYR A 14 2.99 3.51 9.19
N GLY A 15 3.81 4.29 8.48
CA GLY A 15 3.86 5.74 8.57
C GLY A 15 4.94 6.25 9.53
N ALA A 16 4.69 7.39 10.19
CA ALA A 16 5.67 8.09 11.02
C ALA A 16 5.78 7.46 12.42
N ILE A 17 6.23 6.20 12.46
CA ILE A 17 6.32 5.38 13.66
C ILE A 17 7.69 5.56 14.32
N ARG A 18 7.69 5.91 15.63
CA ARG A 18 8.91 5.97 16.46
C ARG A 18 9.11 4.71 17.30
N ASP A 19 8.02 4.17 17.82
CA ASP A 19 7.99 2.94 18.62
C ASP A 19 6.97 1.98 17.99
N PRO A 20 7.43 0.96 17.24
CA PRO A 20 6.53 0.02 16.57
C PRO A 20 5.73 -0.84 17.53
N ALA A 21 6.25 -1.15 18.72
CA ALA A 21 5.52 -1.94 19.72
C ALA A 21 4.40 -1.12 20.37
N ALA A 22 4.65 0.14 20.71
CA ALA A 22 3.58 1.04 21.17
C ALA A 22 2.54 1.30 20.07
N ALA A 23 2.98 1.57 18.83
CA ALA A 23 2.08 1.76 17.71
C ALA A 23 1.22 0.51 17.45
N ALA A 24 1.81 -0.68 17.47
CA ALA A 24 1.08 -1.94 17.31
C ALA A 24 0.03 -2.14 18.39
N ARG A 25 0.38 -1.91 19.67
CA ARG A 25 -0.55 -2.04 20.80
C ARG A 25 -1.77 -1.13 20.67
N HIS A 26 -1.63 0.06 20.11
CA HIS A 26 -2.75 0.99 19.93
C HIS A 26 -3.46 0.76 18.60
N ALA A 27 -2.75 0.91 17.49
CA ALA A 27 -3.35 0.94 16.16
C ALA A 27 -3.93 -0.42 15.74
N LEU A 28 -3.25 -1.54 16.02
CA LEU A 28 -3.82 -2.87 15.73
C LEU A 28 -4.97 -3.22 16.66
N ALA A 29 -4.92 -2.79 17.94
CA ALA A 29 -6.03 -3.00 18.86
C ALA A 29 -7.28 -2.22 18.43
N ASP A 30 -7.13 -0.96 18.01
CA ASP A 30 -8.21 -0.15 17.45
C ASP A 30 -8.78 -0.77 16.17
N LEU A 31 -7.90 -1.25 15.30
CA LEU A 31 -8.26 -1.93 14.06
C LEU A 31 -9.11 -3.18 14.33
N TYR A 32 -8.67 -4.04 15.27
CA TYR A 32 -9.39 -5.24 15.67
C TYR A 32 -10.72 -4.94 16.38
N ARG A 33 -10.76 -3.93 17.26
CA ARG A 33 -12.01 -3.50 17.90
C ARG A 33 -13.04 -3.01 16.89
N SER A 34 -12.58 -2.34 15.84
CA SER A 34 -13.45 -1.80 14.78
C SER A 34 -13.86 -2.86 13.75
N GLY A 35 -13.30 -4.07 13.81
CA GLY A 35 -13.51 -5.13 12.81
C GLY A 35 -12.96 -4.78 11.42
N LEU A 36 -12.06 -3.79 11.33
CA LEU A 36 -11.44 -3.36 10.08
C LEU A 36 -10.15 -4.16 9.82
N THR A 37 -9.69 -4.18 8.57
CA THR A 37 -8.41 -4.79 8.18
C THR A 37 -7.37 -3.76 7.74
N LEU A 38 -7.79 -2.51 7.52
CA LEU A 38 -6.93 -1.38 7.18
C LEU A 38 -7.38 -0.14 7.97
N GLY A 39 -6.41 0.56 8.56
CA GLY A 39 -6.59 1.83 9.27
C GLY A 39 -5.48 2.80 8.87
N PRO A 40 -5.43 4.03 9.40
CA PRO A 40 -4.51 5.07 8.91
C PRO A 40 -3.02 4.78 9.11
N SER A 41 -2.68 3.93 10.08
CA SER A 41 -1.29 3.59 10.45
C SER A 41 -1.08 2.11 10.75
N ALA A 42 -2.07 1.26 10.42
CA ALA A 42 -2.00 -0.17 10.66
C ALA A 42 -2.80 -0.95 9.61
N ALA A 43 -2.30 -2.12 9.26
CA ALA A 43 -3.01 -3.08 8.44
C ALA A 43 -2.90 -4.47 9.06
N SER A 44 -3.97 -5.24 8.91
CA SER A 44 -4.00 -6.63 9.27
C SER A 44 -4.58 -7.44 8.13
N ILE A 45 -3.72 -8.26 7.53
CA ILE A 45 -3.91 -8.90 6.25
C ILE A 45 -4.09 -10.40 6.49
N GLU A 46 -5.18 -10.92 5.98
CA GLU A 46 -5.38 -12.36 5.84
C GLU A 46 -4.93 -12.82 4.44
N PRO A 47 -4.37 -14.03 4.26
CA PRO A 47 -3.89 -14.48 2.95
C PRO A 47 -4.95 -14.47 1.84
N ALA A 48 -6.22 -14.64 2.19
CA ALA A 48 -7.35 -14.60 1.26
C ALA A 48 -7.92 -13.18 1.03
N GLN A 49 -7.39 -12.16 1.72
CA GLN A 49 -7.87 -10.78 1.62
C GLN A 49 -7.51 -10.19 0.25
N PRO A 50 -8.41 -9.43 -0.40
CA PRO A 50 -8.08 -8.73 -1.64
C PRO A 50 -6.92 -7.74 -1.44
N ALA A 51 -6.29 -7.38 -2.56
CA ALA A 51 -5.25 -6.37 -2.61
C ALA A 51 -5.65 -5.08 -1.89
N LEU A 52 -4.69 -4.48 -1.18
CA LEU A 52 -4.88 -3.12 -0.66
C LEU A 52 -4.63 -2.13 -1.79
N ARG A 53 -5.57 -1.23 -2.01
CA ARG A 53 -5.64 -0.30 -3.12
C ARG A 53 -5.80 1.13 -2.64
N LEU A 54 -5.50 2.11 -3.48
CA LEU A 54 -5.73 3.52 -3.16
C LEU A 54 -7.20 3.81 -2.81
N ASN A 55 -8.15 3.08 -3.39
CA ASN A 55 -9.57 3.15 -3.03
C ASN A 55 -9.99 2.25 -1.85
N SER A 56 -9.07 1.53 -1.21
CA SER A 56 -9.41 0.73 -0.02
C SER A 56 -9.85 1.64 1.13
N GLN A 57 -10.86 1.20 1.87
CA GLN A 57 -11.36 1.96 3.02
C GLN A 57 -10.40 1.87 4.22
N GLY A 58 -10.36 2.93 5.02
CA GLY A 58 -9.72 2.93 6.34
C GLY A 58 -8.35 3.60 6.41
N TRP A 59 -7.56 3.63 5.33
CA TRP A 59 -6.23 4.26 5.36
C TRP A 59 -6.28 5.78 5.25
N LEU A 60 -7.24 6.32 4.50
CA LEU A 60 -7.44 7.75 4.33
C LEU A 60 -8.78 8.15 4.94
N SER A 61 -8.74 8.97 6.00
CA SER A 61 -9.93 9.55 6.60
C SER A 61 -10.28 10.85 5.89
N LEU A 62 -11.36 10.84 5.11
CA LEU A 62 -11.87 12.05 4.49
C LEU A 62 -13.10 12.55 5.22
N GLN A 63 -13.03 13.82 5.61
CA GLN A 63 -14.22 14.49 6.06
C GLN A 63 -15.17 14.70 4.86
N PRO A 64 -16.48 14.45 5.03
CA PRO A 64 -17.45 14.57 3.95
C PRO A 64 -17.42 15.93 3.23
N GLN A 65 -17.12 17.03 3.95
CA GLN A 65 -16.99 18.36 3.35
C GLN A 65 -15.84 18.40 2.33
N ARG A 66 -14.68 17.87 2.70
CA ARG A 66 -13.51 17.81 1.80
C ARG A 66 -13.75 16.89 0.61
N ALA A 67 -14.51 15.81 0.77
CA ALA A 67 -14.83 14.93 -0.35
C ALA A 67 -15.65 15.64 -1.44
N GLY A 68 -16.54 16.55 -1.06
CA GLY A 68 -17.33 17.37 -2.00
C GLY A 68 -16.53 18.44 -2.74
N GLU A 69 -15.39 18.86 -2.19
CA GLU A 69 -14.50 19.88 -2.79
C GLU A 69 -13.58 19.29 -3.89
N LEU A 70 -13.47 17.96 -3.97
CA LEU A 70 -12.59 17.27 -4.91
C LEU A 70 -13.25 17.09 -6.28
N ALA A 71 -13.38 18.21 -6.99
CA ALA A 71 -14.06 18.28 -8.29
C ALA A 71 -13.33 17.48 -9.38
N THR A 72 -12.00 17.47 -9.37
CA THR A 72 -11.20 16.88 -10.47
C THR A 72 -10.44 15.63 -10.05
N HIS A 73 -10.11 14.79 -11.03
CA HIS A 73 -9.19 13.66 -10.85
C HIS A 73 -7.85 14.11 -10.23
N ALA A 74 -7.29 15.23 -10.70
CA ALA A 74 -6.04 15.78 -10.21
C ALA A 74 -6.11 16.16 -8.72
N ASP A 75 -7.23 16.74 -8.26
CA ASP A 75 -7.40 17.10 -6.84
C ASP A 75 -7.44 15.85 -5.95
N ARG A 76 -8.13 14.81 -6.42
CA ARG A 76 -8.24 13.53 -5.71
C ARG A 76 -6.89 12.82 -5.63
N ILE A 77 -6.10 12.82 -6.70
CA ILE A 77 -4.73 12.26 -6.68
C ILE A 77 -3.82 13.08 -5.77
N ARG A 78 -3.87 14.42 -5.84
CA ARG A 78 -3.09 15.31 -4.95
C ARG A 78 -3.37 15.01 -3.49
N MET A 79 -4.63 14.72 -3.15
CA MET A 79 -5.01 14.35 -1.81
C MET A 79 -4.49 12.97 -1.40
N CYS A 80 -4.53 11.96 -2.27
CA CYS A 80 -3.89 10.65 -2.00
C CYS A 80 -2.38 10.83 -1.75
N LYS A 81 -1.69 11.60 -2.62
CA LYS A 81 -0.28 11.98 -2.45
C LYS A 81 -0.05 12.63 -1.08
N ALA A 82 -0.85 13.63 -0.72
CA ALA A 82 -0.73 14.35 0.54
C ALA A 82 -1.00 13.46 1.77
N GLY A 83 -1.97 12.55 1.69
CA GLY A 83 -2.27 11.60 2.77
C GLY A 83 -1.10 10.65 3.04
N LEU A 84 -0.50 10.10 1.97
CA LEU A 84 0.68 9.25 2.08
C LEU A 84 1.90 10.04 2.54
N ALA A 85 2.18 11.19 1.93
CA ALA A 85 3.30 12.05 2.31
C ALA A 85 3.22 12.52 3.77
N GLY A 86 2.02 12.85 4.27
CA GLY A 86 1.79 13.20 5.67
C GLY A 86 2.05 12.05 6.65
N SER A 87 2.07 10.81 6.17
CA SER A 87 2.45 9.64 6.96
C SER A 87 3.95 9.33 6.91
N VAL A 88 4.73 9.97 6.04
CA VAL A 88 6.18 9.71 5.92
C VAL A 88 6.97 10.49 6.99
N PRO A 89 7.98 9.87 7.65
CA PRO A 89 8.88 10.61 8.54
C PRO A 89 9.57 11.78 7.82
N LEU A 90 9.70 12.93 8.50
CA LEU A 90 10.26 14.18 7.93
C LEU A 90 11.62 14.02 7.23
N PHE A 91 12.46 13.10 7.70
CA PHE A 91 13.82 12.89 7.18
C PHE A 91 13.97 11.66 6.28
N ALA A 92 12.85 11.02 5.88
CA ALA A 92 12.87 9.87 4.99
C ALA A 92 12.88 10.30 3.52
N GLY A 93 13.93 11.02 3.11
CA GLY A 93 14.10 11.56 1.75
C GLY A 93 13.92 10.51 0.63
N PRO A 94 14.59 9.34 0.69
CA PRO A 94 14.39 8.27 -0.29
C PRO A 94 12.93 7.81 -0.41
N LEU A 95 12.19 7.74 0.70
CA LEU A 95 10.80 7.33 0.70
C LEU A 95 9.88 8.38 0.07
N GLN A 96 10.18 9.67 0.25
CA GLN A 96 9.46 10.74 -0.44
C GLN A 96 9.67 10.66 -1.95
N ILE A 97 10.92 10.53 -2.39
CA ILE A 97 11.28 10.36 -3.81
C ILE A 97 10.56 9.12 -4.39
N PHE A 98 10.60 8.00 -3.68
CA PHE A 98 9.92 6.78 -4.11
C PHE A 98 8.42 6.97 -4.30
N LEU A 99 7.73 7.61 -3.35
CA LEU A 99 6.30 7.84 -3.46
C LEU A 99 5.96 8.77 -4.61
N ASP A 100 6.73 9.84 -4.81
CA ASP A 100 6.53 10.74 -5.95
C ASP A 100 6.71 9.98 -7.27
N SER A 101 7.82 9.27 -7.43
CA SER A 101 8.09 8.45 -8.61
C SER A 101 7.07 7.34 -8.82
N TYR A 102 6.51 6.76 -7.74
CA TYR A 102 5.45 5.75 -7.83
C TYR A 102 4.17 6.33 -8.44
N PHE A 103 3.75 7.52 -8.03
CA PHE A 103 2.58 8.15 -8.63
C PHE A 103 2.83 8.60 -10.08
N ASP A 104 4.03 9.06 -10.40
CA ASP A 104 4.40 9.38 -11.78
C ASP A 104 4.39 8.12 -12.66
N PHE A 105 4.81 6.98 -12.11
CA PHE A 105 4.66 5.67 -12.74
C PHE A 105 3.19 5.30 -12.98
N LEU A 106 2.29 5.55 -12.02
CA LEU A 106 0.86 5.29 -12.21
C LEU A 106 0.28 6.13 -13.35
N GLU A 107 0.63 7.42 -13.41
CA GLU A 107 0.17 8.31 -14.48
C GLU A 107 0.65 7.83 -15.86
N ARG A 108 1.94 7.51 -16.00
CA ARG A 108 2.50 6.91 -17.24
C ARG A 108 1.84 5.58 -17.60
N SER A 109 1.59 4.72 -16.60
CA SER A 109 0.97 3.41 -16.78
C SER A 109 -0.47 3.48 -17.25
N ILE A 110 -1.19 4.53 -16.85
CA ILE A 110 -2.56 4.79 -17.25
C ILE A 110 -2.60 5.42 -18.65
N GLU A 111 -1.75 6.41 -18.92
CA GLU A 111 -1.73 7.08 -20.22
C GLU A 111 -1.30 6.14 -21.34
N SER A 112 -0.29 5.30 -21.11
CA SER A 112 0.16 4.29 -22.08
C SER A 112 -0.91 3.23 -22.41
N ARG A 113 -1.95 3.08 -21.57
CA ARG A 113 -3.06 2.13 -21.76
C ARG A 113 -4.38 2.83 -22.07
N ARG A 114 -4.37 4.13 -22.36
CA ARG A 114 -5.58 4.93 -22.53
C ARG A 114 -6.62 4.30 -23.47
N GLU A 115 -6.22 3.90 -24.67
CA GLU A 115 -7.14 3.32 -25.66
C GLU A 115 -7.80 2.04 -25.14
N ALA A 116 -7.05 1.16 -24.49
CA ALA A 116 -7.57 -0.07 -23.93
C ALA A 116 -8.55 0.20 -22.76
N LEU A 117 -8.27 1.19 -21.92
CA LEU A 117 -9.14 1.58 -20.82
C LEU A 117 -10.42 2.29 -21.31
N GLU A 118 -10.33 3.18 -22.30
CA GLU A 118 -11.48 3.80 -22.97
C GLU A 118 -12.36 2.73 -23.64
N ALA A 119 -11.76 1.67 -24.21
CA ALA A 119 -12.49 0.53 -24.76
C ALA A 119 -13.22 -0.31 -23.69
N LYS A 120 -12.61 -0.49 -22.50
CA LYS A 120 -13.28 -1.15 -21.35
C LYS A 120 -14.53 -0.37 -20.91
N LEU A 121 -14.44 0.96 -20.82
CA LEU A 121 -15.59 1.82 -20.50
C LEU A 121 -16.72 1.64 -21.54
N THR A 122 -16.36 1.71 -22.82
CA THR A 122 -17.33 1.55 -23.92
C THR A 122 -18.00 0.19 -23.89
N THR A 123 -17.24 -0.88 -23.64
CA THR A 123 -17.75 -2.26 -23.53
C THR A 123 -18.74 -2.40 -22.36
N ALA A 124 -18.53 -1.65 -21.28
CA ALA A 124 -19.43 -1.60 -20.14
C ALA A 124 -20.66 -0.67 -20.34
N GLY A 125 -20.85 -0.11 -21.53
CA GLY A 125 -21.96 0.79 -21.84
C GLY A 125 -21.78 2.21 -21.29
N LEU A 126 -20.56 2.58 -20.90
CA LEU A 126 -20.22 3.92 -20.41
C LEU A 126 -19.58 4.75 -21.55
N PRO A 127 -19.83 6.06 -21.62
CA PRO A 127 -19.17 6.90 -22.59
C PRO A 127 -17.66 6.94 -22.30
N ALA A 128 -16.83 6.75 -23.32
CA ALA A 128 -15.37 6.80 -23.20
C ALA A 128 -14.86 8.18 -22.73
N ARG A 129 -15.64 9.25 -22.92
CA ARG A 129 -15.29 10.63 -22.54
C ARG A 129 -16.52 11.38 -22.02
N GLY A 130 -16.31 12.25 -21.02
CA GLY A 130 -17.36 13.08 -20.45
C GLY A 130 -18.39 12.31 -19.60
N GLY A 131 -18.12 11.05 -19.27
CA GLY A 131 -18.91 10.25 -18.34
C GLY A 131 -18.61 10.55 -16.87
N ILE A 132 -19.35 9.89 -15.99
CA ILE A 132 -19.11 9.92 -14.52
C ILE A 132 -17.75 9.28 -14.18
N LEU A 133 -17.31 8.32 -15.00
CA LEU A 133 -16.01 7.65 -14.88
C LEU A 133 -15.12 8.04 -16.06
N ASP A 134 -13.86 8.33 -15.76
CA ASP A 134 -12.80 8.58 -16.74
C ASP A 134 -11.77 7.43 -16.70
N TYR A 135 -11.05 7.20 -17.81
CA TYR A 135 -10.00 6.16 -17.84
C TYR A 135 -8.93 6.40 -16.76
N ARG A 136 -8.71 7.66 -16.37
CA ARG A 136 -7.79 8.02 -15.29
C ARG A 136 -8.22 7.51 -13.92
N ASP A 137 -9.50 7.25 -13.70
CA ASP A 137 -10.00 6.74 -12.42
C ASP A 137 -9.49 5.31 -12.12
N TRP A 138 -8.91 4.60 -13.11
CA TRP A 138 -8.20 3.34 -12.82
C TRP A 138 -7.00 3.55 -11.88
N THR A 139 -6.44 4.75 -11.78
CA THR A 139 -5.38 5.07 -10.81
C THR A 139 -5.78 4.68 -9.38
N TYR A 140 -7.05 4.80 -8.99
CA TYR A 140 -7.49 4.44 -7.64
C TYR A 140 -7.54 2.92 -7.40
N SER A 141 -7.48 2.13 -8.47
CA SER A 141 -7.33 0.68 -8.41
C SER A 141 -5.86 0.27 -8.25
N ALA A 142 -4.90 1.21 -8.29
CA ALA A 142 -3.50 0.93 -8.01
C ALA A 142 -3.30 0.43 -6.57
N PHE A 143 -2.25 -0.36 -6.36
CA PHE A 143 -1.91 -0.87 -5.04
C PHE A 143 -1.61 0.27 -4.06
N LEU A 144 -2.04 0.14 -2.80
CA LEU A 144 -1.76 1.12 -1.77
C LEU A 144 -0.32 0.94 -1.25
N PRO A 145 0.57 1.94 -1.40
CA PRO A 145 1.84 1.93 -0.68
C PRO A 145 1.61 2.11 0.82
N LEU A 146 2.27 1.28 1.63
CA LEU A 146 2.32 1.37 3.08
C LEU A 146 3.72 1.85 3.47
N PRO A 147 3.95 3.17 3.58
CA PRO A 147 5.28 3.75 3.77
C PRO A 147 5.83 3.47 5.17
N ASN A 148 7.15 3.27 5.29
CA ASN A 148 7.88 3.03 6.54
C ASN A 148 7.18 1.97 7.41
N ALA A 149 6.99 0.77 6.84
CA ALA A 149 6.21 -0.30 7.44
C ALA A 149 7.06 -1.16 8.38
N TYR A 150 6.44 -1.60 9.46
CA TYR A 150 6.98 -2.53 10.44
C TYR A 150 6.06 -3.75 10.47
N VAL A 151 6.54 -4.85 9.89
CA VAL A 151 5.81 -6.12 9.83
C VAL A 151 6.08 -6.88 11.12
N LEU A 152 5.01 -7.25 11.82
CA LEU A 152 5.09 -8.07 13.03
C LEU A 152 5.58 -9.46 12.67
N LEU A 153 6.62 -9.92 13.35
CA LEU A 153 7.19 -11.26 13.19
C LEU A 153 6.61 -12.19 14.26
N GLU A 154 6.40 -13.46 13.90
CA GLU A 154 5.81 -14.46 14.80
C GLU A 154 6.72 -14.89 15.96
N SER A 155 7.97 -14.40 16.01
CA SER A 155 8.84 -14.67 17.16
C SER A 155 8.48 -13.73 18.31
N GLU A 156 7.71 -14.25 19.28
CA GLU A 156 7.77 -13.73 20.64
C GLU A 156 9.20 -13.92 21.13
N LYS A 157 9.86 -12.83 21.51
CA LYS A 157 11.12 -12.95 22.24
C LYS A 157 10.81 -13.61 23.59
N THR A 158 11.82 -14.23 24.20
CA THR A 158 11.70 -14.89 25.52
C THR A 158 11.22 -13.97 26.64
N ASP A 159 11.30 -12.65 26.44
CA ASP A 159 10.79 -11.61 27.35
C ASP A 159 9.34 -11.17 27.06
N GLY A 160 8.65 -11.81 26.10
CA GLY A 160 7.30 -11.44 25.65
C GLY A 160 7.25 -10.18 24.78
N SER A 161 8.39 -9.63 24.37
CA SER A 161 8.43 -8.49 23.45
C SER A 161 8.16 -8.91 22.01
N GLN A 162 7.46 -8.04 21.29
CA GLN A 162 7.17 -8.21 19.87
C GLN A 162 8.40 -7.88 19.02
N SER A 163 8.65 -8.70 18.00
CA SER A 163 9.70 -8.46 17.01
C SER A 163 9.09 -7.91 15.72
N PHE A 164 9.81 -7.01 15.06
CA PHE A 164 9.37 -6.36 13.82
C PHE A 164 10.48 -6.37 12.78
N ALA A 165 10.11 -6.63 11.53
CA ALA A 165 10.92 -6.34 10.37
C ALA A 165 10.52 -4.98 9.81
N ARG A 166 11.48 -4.06 9.71
CA ARG A 166 11.25 -2.74 9.12
C ARG A 166 11.52 -2.80 7.62
N VAL A 167 10.59 -2.29 6.82
CA VAL A 167 10.73 -2.14 5.36
C VAL A 167 10.39 -0.71 4.96
N ASP A 168 10.99 -0.21 3.89
CA ASP A 168 10.81 1.19 3.50
C ASP A 168 9.42 1.46 2.93
N CYS A 169 8.87 0.51 2.17
CA CYS A 169 7.49 0.52 1.72
C CYS A 169 6.96 -0.90 1.57
N ALA A 170 5.67 -1.12 1.82
CA ALA A 170 5.03 -2.41 1.58
C ALA A 170 3.79 -2.28 0.70
N PHE A 171 3.48 -3.33 -0.08
CA PHE A 171 2.25 -3.44 -0.87
C PHE A 171 1.62 -4.80 -0.66
N TRP A 172 0.33 -4.85 -0.35
CA TRP A 172 -0.42 -6.11 -0.37
C TRP A 172 -1.08 -6.31 -1.73
N THR A 173 -0.63 -7.32 -2.47
CA THR A 173 -1.10 -7.59 -3.84
C THR A 173 -2.37 -8.43 -3.92
N GLY A 174 -2.91 -8.86 -2.77
CA GLY A 174 -3.99 -9.85 -2.69
C GLY A 174 -3.50 -11.30 -2.70
N LYS A 175 -2.18 -11.50 -2.82
CA LYS A 175 -1.53 -12.82 -2.81
C LYS A 175 -0.22 -12.79 -2.00
N THR A 176 0.55 -11.73 -2.19
CA THR A 176 1.88 -11.56 -1.60
C THR A 176 2.03 -10.15 -1.05
N LEU A 177 2.70 -10.03 0.10
CA LEU A 177 3.22 -8.78 0.61
C LEU A 177 4.56 -8.48 -0.08
N LEU A 178 4.56 -7.49 -0.97
CA LEU A 178 5.79 -6.97 -1.56
C LEU A 178 6.43 -5.99 -0.57
N ALA A 179 7.55 -6.39 0.02
CA ALA A 179 8.36 -5.59 0.93
C ALA A 179 9.50 -4.92 0.15
N VAL A 180 9.46 -3.60 0.01
CA VAL A 180 10.48 -2.81 -0.69
C VAL A 180 11.51 -2.30 0.32
N LEU A 181 12.79 -2.60 0.05
CA LEU A 181 13.95 -2.12 0.80
C LEU A 181 14.83 -1.24 -0.07
N PHE A 182 15.16 -0.05 0.42
CA PHE A 182 16.08 0.86 -0.23
C PHE A 182 17.52 0.53 0.17
N GLU A 183 18.32 0.15 -0.81
CA GLU A 183 19.74 -0.13 -0.58
C GLU A 183 20.47 1.20 -0.43
N THR A 184 20.85 1.50 0.81
CA THR A 184 21.72 2.63 1.14
C THR A 184 23.16 2.14 1.29
N ARG A 185 24.13 3.07 1.32
CA ARG A 185 25.54 2.74 1.53
C ARG A 185 25.86 2.32 2.97
N SER A 186 24.91 2.47 3.89
CA SER A 186 25.07 2.11 5.29
C SER A 186 24.81 0.62 5.48
N MET A 187 25.68 -0.06 6.23
CA MET A 187 25.43 -1.45 6.59
C MET A 187 24.33 -1.53 7.64
N PRO A 188 23.31 -2.39 7.45
CA PRO A 188 22.27 -2.61 8.45
C PRO A 188 22.86 -3.21 9.71
N LEU A 189 22.22 -2.97 10.85
CA LEU A 189 22.60 -3.63 12.09
C LEU A 189 22.33 -5.14 11.98
N PRO A 190 23.13 -6.01 12.64
CA PRO A 190 22.90 -7.45 12.59
C PRO A 190 21.49 -7.87 13.04
N SER A 191 20.88 -7.13 13.97
CA SER A 191 19.50 -7.36 14.41
C SER A 191 18.47 -7.04 13.33
N GLU A 192 18.71 -5.99 12.53
CA GLU A 192 17.82 -5.62 11.43
C GLU A 192 17.93 -6.66 10.31
N GLN A 193 19.15 -7.08 9.98
CA GLN A 193 19.37 -8.12 8.99
C GLN A 193 18.69 -9.43 9.36
N ARG A 194 18.79 -9.88 10.62
CA ARG A 194 18.05 -11.06 11.10
C ARG A 194 16.53 -10.89 11.01
N ALA A 195 16.00 -9.71 11.32
CA ALA A 195 14.57 -9.46 11.20
C ALA A 195 14.10 -9.54 9.73
N ILE A 196 14.90 -9.02 8.79
CA ILE A 196 14.67 -9.14 7.35
C ILE A 196 14.76 -10.61 6.90
N GLU A 197 15.74 -11.38 7.36
CA GLU A 197 15.86 -12.81 7.07
C GLU A 197 14.65 -13.61 7.59
N GLN A 198 14.16 -13.28 8.79
CA GLN A 198 12.93 -13.86 9.35
C GLN A 198 11.70 -13.50 8.51
N LEU A 199 11.60 -12.27 8.03
CA LEU A 199 10.53 -11.85 7.12
C LEU A 199 10.62 -12.59 5.78
N ALA A 200 11.82 -12.77 5.23
CA ALA A 200 12.07 -13.50 3.99
C ALA A 200 11.66 -14.98 4.09
N ALA A 201 11.83 -15.58 5.27
CA ALA A 201 11.43 -16.95 5.55
C ALA A 201 9.90 -17.18 5.49
N MET A 202 9.10 -16.12 5.44
CA MET A 202 7.64 -16.18 5.26
C MET A 202 7.21 -16.35 3.79
N ALA A 203 8.16 -16.64 2.88
CA ALA A 203 7.83 -16.97 1.50
C ALA A 203 6.89 -18.20 1.40
N PRO A 204 5.93 -18.22 0.47
CA PRO A 204 5.71 -17.25 -0.62
C PRO A 204 4.79 -16.06 -0.25
N LEU A 205 4.36 -15.95 1.00
CA LEU A 205 3.45 -14.90 1.44
C LEU A 205 4.11 -13.52 1.44
N VAL A 206 5.43 -13.47 1.62
CA VAL A 206 6.24 -12.24 1.54
C VAL A 206 7.30 -12.39 0.46
N GLU A 207 7.49 -11.33 -0.33
CA GLU A 207 8.57 -11.18 -1.30
C GLU A 207 9.30 -9.87 -1.02
N ILE A 208 10.63 -9.92 -0.97
CA ILE A 208 11.47 -8.75 -0.68
C ILE A 208 12.09 -8.25 -1.98
N LEU A 209 11.84 -6.98 -2.28
CA LEU A 209 12.42 -6.28 -3.41
C LEU A 209 13.44 -5.26 -2.93
N HIS A 210 14.68 -5.42 -3.40
CA HIS A 210 15.75 -4.46 -3.15
C HIS A 210 15.81 -3.43 -4.28
N VAL A 211 15.80 -2.15 -3.92
CA VAL A 211 15.88 -1.03 -4.85
C VAL A 211 17.03 -0.11 -4.45
N PRO A 212 18.03 0.14 -5.31
CA PRO A 212 19.10 1.09 -5.00
C PRO A 212 18.54 2.48 -4.71
N ALA A 213 18.88 3.07 -3.57
CA ALA A 213 18.36 4.39 -3.19
C ALA A 213 18.73 5.48 -4.20
N ALA A 214 19.88 5.33 -4.87
CA ALA A 214 20.36 6.24 -5.91
C ALA A 214 19.65 6.10 -7.27
N ALA A 215 18.69 5.18 -7.38
CA ALA A 215 17.94 4.92 -8.61
C ALA A 215 16.42 5.15 -8.43
N LEU A 216 16.00 5.72 -7.30
CA LEU A 216 14.59 5.96 -6.99
C LEU A 216 13.98 7.10 -7.83
N ASP A 217 14.82 7.98 -8.37
CA ASP A 217 14.44 9.04 -9.29
C ASP A 217 14.52 8.63 -10.76
N ASP A 218 15.06 7.44 -11.08
CA ASP A 218 15.08 6.89 -12.43
C ASP A 218 13.78 6.15 -12.73
N PRO A 219 12.91 6.69 -13.62
CA PRO A 219 11.67 6.05 -14.04
C PRO A 219 11.86 4.61 -14.51
N ASN A 220 12.95 4.33 -15.21
CA ASN A 220 13.18 3.03 -15.84
C ASN A 220 13.45 1.95 -14.79
N VAL A 221 14.06 2.30 -13.67
CA VAL A 221 14.39 1.34 -12.61
C VAL A 221 13.14 0.93 -11.86
N LEU A 222 12.25 1.87 -11.54
CA LEU A 222 10.96 1.55 -10.94
C LEU A 222 10.08 0.76 -11.91
N ASP A 223 10.03 1.14 -13.18
CA ASP A 223 9.25 0.42 -14.19
C ASP A 223 9.79 -1.02 -14.37
N ALA A 224 11.11 -1.22 -14.40
CA ALA A 224 11.72 -2.54 -14.54
C ALA A 224 11.55 -3.43 -13.28
N ARG A 225 11.63 -2.85 -12.08
CA ARG A 225 11.60 -3.59 -10.81
C ARG A 225 10.19 -3.79 -10.25
N LEU A 226 9.35 -2.77 -10.37
CA LEU A 226 7.99 -2.74 -9.82
C LEU A 226 6.94 -2.83 -10.92
N GLY A 227 7.23 -2.35 -12.13
CA GLY A 227 6.22 -2.18 -13.16
C GLY A 227 5.50 -3.48 -13.53
N GLN A 228 6.18 -4.62 -13.60
CA GLN A 228 5.49 -5.88 -13.91
C GLN A 228 4.51 -6.32 -12.81
N GLN A 229 4.90 -6.19 -11.54
CA GLN A 229 4.08 -6.62 -10.40
C GLN A 229 2.98 -5.61 -10.04
N LEU A 230 3.31 -4.32 -10.11
CA LEU A 230 2.43 -3.24 -9.70
C LEU A 230 1.57 -2.68 -10.83
N SER A 231 1.87 -2.92 -12.11
CA SER A 231 1.04 -2.41 -13.23
C SER A 231 -0.18 -3.28 -13.55
N ALA A 232 -0.27 -4.50 -13.02
CA ALA A 232 -1.39 -5.42 -13.27
C ALA A 232 -2.74 -4.93 -12.70
N PHE A 233 -2.76 -3.80 -12.00
CA PHE A 233 -3.97 -3.22 -11.41
C PHE A 233 -5.04 -2.84 -12.45
N THR A 234 -4.62 -2.46 -13.66
CA THR A 234 -5.54 -2.12 -14.76
C THR A 234 -6.22 -3.35 -15.33
N ASP A 235 -5.60 -4.52 -15.23
CA ASP A 235 -6.13 -5.80 -15.73
C ASP A 235 -7.04 -6.49 -14.71
N GLN A 236 -6.80 -6.26 -13.42
CA GLN A 236 -7.55 -6.87 -12.33
C GLN A 236 -8.90 -6.21 -12.06
N ALA A 237 -9.17 -5.03 -12.65
CA ALA A 237 -10.44 -4.33 -12.53
C ALA A 237 -11.17 -4.23 -13.88
N ALA A 238 -12.42 -4.70 -13.93
CA ALA A 238 -13.28 -4.58 -15.10
C ALA A 238 -13.71 -3.13 -15.39
N LEU A 239 -13.91 -2.35 -14.33
CA LEU A 239 -14.26 -0.93 -14.34
C LEU A 239 -13.40 -0.19 -13.31
N PRO A 240 -13.15 1.13 -13.48
CA PRO A 240 -12.45 1.87 -12.46
C PRO A 240 -13.37 2.01 -11.24
N TYR A 241 -12.79 1.95 -10.06
CA TYR A 241 -13.52 2.28 -8.86
C TYR A 241 -13.43 3.79 -8.60
N GLY A 242 -14.57 4.39 -8.24
CA GLY A 242 -14.59 5.73 -7.67
C GLY A 242 -13.74 5.82 -6.39
N VAL A 243 -13.31 7.03 -6.08
CA VAL A 243 -12.22 7.27 -5.12
C VAL A 243 -12.60 6.87 -3.69
N PHE A 244 -13.88 6.92 -3.34
CA PHE A 244 -14.37 6.60 -2.00
C PHE A 244 -15.68 5.83 -2.07
N ARG A 245 -15.71 4.63 -1.46
CA ARG A 245 -16.98 4.06 -1.04
C ARG A 245 -17.47 4.86 0.17
N LEU A 246 -18.50 5.69 0.00
CA LEU A 246 -19.30 6.16 1.12
C LEU A 246 -19.82 4.93 1.86
N GLN A 247 -19.78 4.94 3.20
CA GLN A 247 -20.41 3.88 3.99
C GLN A 247 -21.85 3.73 3.49
N GLU A 248 -22.22 2.52 3.05
CA GLU A 248 -23.62 2.12 3.15
C GLU A 248 -23.93 2.20 4.64
N ALA A 249 -24.72 3.20 5.03
CA ALA A 249 -25.35 3.20 6.33
C ALA A 249 -26.09 1.86 6.41
N ARG A 250 -25.65 0.97 7.31
CA ARG A 250 -26.46 -0.17 7.69
C ARG A 250 -27.73 0.42 8.30
N ILE A 251 -28.80 0.43 7.50
CA ILE A 251 -30.17 0.64 7.95
C ILE A 251 -30.60 -0.65 8.67
#